data_AF-A0A7M1SYH1-F1
#
_entry.id   AF-A0A7M1SYH1-F1
#
_cell.length_a   1.000
_cell.length_b   1.000
_cell.length_c   1.000
_cell.angle_alpha   90.00
_cell.angle_beta   90.00
_cell.angle_gamma   90.00
#
_symmetry.space_group_name_H-M   'P 1'
#
loop_
_entity.id
_entity.type
_entity.pdbx_description
1 polymer ?
#
loop_
_entity_poly.entity_id
_entity_poly.type
_entity_poly.pdbx_seq_one_letter_code
_entity_poly.pdbx_strand_id
1 'polypeptide(L)' 'MIQINQPLTQHEHGWHVESRHGTTMGTVLYVRCSCGARRVDLQGPGEPAPSGISATIES' A
#
# COMPACT_ATOMS: atom_id res chain seq x y z
N MET A 1 -14.74 13.19 -26.65
CA MET A 1 -14.81 11.73 -26.39
C MET A 1 -14.16 11.51 -25.04
N ILE A 2 -14.97 11.29 -23.99
CA ILE A 2 -14.45 10.99 -22.65
C ILE A 2 -14.22 9.48 -22.62
N GLN A 3 -12.96 9.08 -22.55
CA GLN A 3 -12.59 7.66 -22.50
C GLN A 3 -12.95 7.14 -21.12
N ILE A 4 -14.06 6.40 -21.03
CA ILE A 4 -14.45 5.66 -19.84
C ILE A 4 -13.38 4.59 -19.58
N ASN A 5 -12.61 4.76 -18.50
CA ASN A 5 -11.64 3.77 -18.04
C ASN A 5 -12.43 2.49 -17.72
N GLN A 6 -12.22 1.43 -18.51
CA GLN A 6 -12.88 0.14 -18.30
C GLN A 6 -12.70 -0.29 -16.85
N PRO A 7 -13.71 -0.89 -16.18
CA PRO A 7 -13.54 -1.38 -14.84
C PRO A 7 -12.48 -2.49 -14.91
N LEU A 8 -11.25 -2.16 -14.50
CA LEU A 8 -10.27 -3.15 -14.10
C LEU A 8 -11.03 -4.07 -13.14
N THR A 9 -11.11 -5.35 -13.47
CA THR A 9 -11.82 -6.37 -12.70
C THR A 9 -11.71 -6.04 -11.22
N GLN A 10 -12.82 -5.67 -10.57
CA GLN A 10 -12.81 -5.23 -9.18
C GLN A 10 -12.23 -6.39 -8.36
N HIS A 11 -11.03 -6.21 -7.83
CA HIS A 11 -10.31 -7.22 -7.06
C HIS A 11 -9.76 -6.58 -5.80
N GLU A 12 -9.51 -7.41 -4.79
CA GLU A 12 -8.79 -6.99 -3.62
C GLU A 12 -7.31 -6.77 -3.96
N HIS A 13 -6.79 -5.61 -3.61
CA HIS A 13 -5.40 -5.28 -3.86
C HIS A 13 -4.47 -5.90 -2.81
N GLY A 14 -3.57 -6.77 -3.25
CA GLY A 14 -2.40 -7.17 -2.46
C GLY A 14 -1.31 -6.09 -2.53
N TRP A 15 -1.31 -5.16 -1.57
CA TRP A 15 -0.35 -4.04 -1.53
C TRP A 15 1.04 -4.48 -1.03
N HIS A 16 2.08 -4.05 -1.73
CA HIS A 16 3.48 -4.28 -1.34
C HIS A 16 4.26 -2.95 -1.37
N VAL A 17 5.13 -2.73 -0.38
CA VAL A 17 5.96 -1.53 -0.30
C VAL A 17 7.13 -1.63 -1.26
N GLU A 18 7.29 -0.65 -2.15
CA GLU A 18 8.45 -0.54 -3.05
C GLU A 18 9.58 0.27 -2.42
N SER A 19 9.25 1.39 -1.79
CA SER A 19 10.23 2.26 -1.13
C SER A 19 9.65 2.96 0.09
N ARG A 20 10.55 3.41 0.97
CA ARG A 20 10.24 4.13 2.21
C ARG A 20 11.14 5.34 2.33
N HIS A 21 10.57 6.48 2.71
CA HIS A 21 11.32 7.72 2.88
C HIS A 21 10.90 8.41 4.18
N GLY A 22 11.87 8.63 5.07
CA GLY A 22 11.65 9.39 6.30
C GLY A 22 11.51 10.88 6.01
N THR A 23 10.57 11.52 6.68
CA THR A 23 10.32 12.97 6.66
C THR A 23 10.05 13.45 8.09
N THR A 24 10.01 14.76 8.31
CA THR A 24 9.62 15.33 9.62
C THR A 24 8.16 15.05 9.98
N MET A 25 7.32 14.74 8.99
CA MET A 25 5.91 14.38 9.16
C MET A 25 5.68 12.87 9.29
N GLY A 26 6.75 12.08 9.38
CA GLY A 26 6.69 10.63 9.45
C GLY A 26 7.29 9.96 8.20
N THR A 27 6.88 8.73 7.91
CA THR A 27 7.44 7.94 6.80
C THR A 27 6.46 7.88 5.64
N VAL A 28 6.91 8.28 4.45
CA VAL A 28 6.18 8.11 3.20
C VAL A 28 6.48 6.72 2.64
N LEU A 29 5.44 5.95 2.36
CA LEU A 29 5.51 4.63 1.73
C LEU A 29 4.96 4.70 0.31
N TYR A 30 5.76 4.34 -0.67
CA TYR A 30 5.29 4.09 -2.02
C TYR A 30 4.94 2.61 -2.15
N VAL A 31 3.66 2.31 -2.39
CA VAL A 31 3.17 0.94 -2.47
C VAL A 31 2.55 0.65 -3.82
N ARG A 32 2.67 -0.61 -4.25
CA ARG A 32 2.11 -1.11 -5.51
C ARG A 32 1.32 -2.38 -5.30
N CYS A 33 0.40 -2.64 -6.20
CA CYS A 33 -0.22 -3.94 -6.39
C CYS A 33 0.38 -4.63 -7.62
N SER A 34 0.32 -5.95 -7.70
CA SER A 34 0.71 -6.72 -8.89
C SER A 34 -0.12 -6.36 -10.13
N CYS A 35 -1.33 -5.83 -9.95
CA CYS A 35 -2.16 -5.32 -11.05
C CYS A 35 -1.68 -3.99 -11.65
N GLY A 36 -0.63 -3.38 -11.09
CA GLY A 36 -0.07 -2.11 -11.56
C GLY A 36 -0.61 -0.86 -10.85
N ALA A 37 -1.65 -1.01 -10.01
CA ALA A 37 -2.13 0.09 -9.17
C ALA A 37 -1.05 0.55 -8.19
N ARG A 38 -1.03 1.86 -7.90
CA ARG A 38 -0.07 2.50 -6.99
C ARG A 38 -0.82 3.32 -5.96
N ARG A 39 -0.29 3.34 -4.74
CA ARG A 39 -0.80 4.16 -3.63
C ARG A 39 0.38 4.75 -2.86
N VAL A 40 0.14 5.89 -2.21
CA VAL A 40 1.11 6.52 -1.30
C VAL A 40 0.48 6.57 0.07
N ASP A 41 1.14 5.97 1.06
CA ASP A 41 0.69 5.96 2.44
C ASP A 41 1.63 6.86 3.27
N LEU A 42 1.07 7.62 4.22
CA LEU A 42 1.83 8.36 5.22
C LEU A 42 1.64 7.68 6.58
N GLN A 43 2.74 7.22 7.17
CA GLN A 43 2.76 6.76 8.56
C GLN A 43 3.27 7.89 9.43
N GLY A 44 2.43 8.40 10.35
CA GLY A 44 2.76 9.52 11.20
C GLY A 44 3.90 9.23 12.18
N PRO A 45 4.50 10.28 12.79
CA PRO A 45 5.61 10.10 13.71
C PRO A 45 5.17 9.31 14.94
N GLY A 46 5.81 8.16 15.19
CA GLY A 46 5.47 7.31 16.33
C GLY A 46 4.17 6.52 16.18
N GLU A 47 3.50 6.59 15.02
CA GLU A 47 2.41 5.65 14.71
C GLU A 47 3.03 4.28 14.43
N PRO A 48 2.76 3.26 15.25
CA PRO A 48 3.21 1.92 14.94
C PRO A 48 2.54 1.48 13.63
N ALA A 49 3.30 0.81 12.77
CA ALA A 49 2.70 0.16 11.61
C ALA A 49 1.54 -0.74 12.10
N PRO A 50 0.38 -0.75 11.42
CA PRO A 50 -0.70 -1.62 11.80
C PRO A 50 -0.19 -3.07 11.82
N SER A 51 -0.35 -3.73 12.96
CA SER A 51 0.06 -5.12 13.11
C SER A 51 -0.91 -6.01 12.37
N GLY A 52 -0.38 -7.01 11.65
CA GLY A 52 -1.21 -8.01 11.00
C GLY A 52 -2.02 -8.78 12.04
N ILE A 53 -3.31 -8.99 11.76
CA ILE A 53 -4.17 -9.87 12.56
C ILE A 53 -3.76 -11.35 12.37
N SER A 54 -3.10 -11.64 11.25
CA SER A 54 -2.57 -12.96 10.90
C SER A 54 -1.15 -13.15 11.45
N ALA A 55 -0.83 -14.37 11.85
CA ALA A 55 0.52 -14.78 12.25
C ALA A 55 1.04 -15.89 11.33
N THR A 56 2.36 -15.95 11.16
CA THR A 56 3.03 -17.08 10.52
C THR A 56 2.96 -18.29 11.44
N ILE A 57 2.61 -19.44 10.86
CA ILE A 57 2.69 -20.76 11.51
C ILE A 57 3.90 -21.46 10.91
N GLU A 58 4.90 -21.76 11.73
CA GLU A 58 6.00 -22.64 11.36
C GLU A 58 5.49 -24.09 11.34
N SER A 59 5.89 -24.87 10.33
CA SER A 59 5.49 -26.28 10.14
C SER A 59 6.44 -27.24 10.84
#